data_AF-A0A1G6P0Q6-F1
#
_entry.id   AF-A0A1G6P0Q6-F1
#
_cell.length_a   1.000
_cell.length_b   1.000
_cell.length_c   1.000
_cell.angle_alpha   90.00
_cell.angle_beta   90.00
_cell.angle_gamma   90.00
#
_symmetry.space_group_name_H-M   'P 1'
#
loop_
_entity.id
_entity.type
_entity.pdbx_description
1 polymer ?
#
loop_
_entity_poly.entity_id
_entity_poly.type
_entity_poly.pdbx_seq_one_letter_code
_entity_poly.pdbx_strand_id
1 'polypeptide(L)'
;MVSRDGALARAAQFFDEGGFKALLSRLVTFPSTSQEPGAEAALATYLEEGIRPWLEGMGFDIAIHGNPLPGFGPILTAMRIEDPARPTILLYGYRYSDCRQ
;
A
#
# COMPACT_ATOMS: atom_id res chain seq x y z
N MET A 1 14.09 -2.88 23.23
CA MET A 1 14.12 -1.41 23.17
C MET A 1 13.91 -0.99 21.73
N VAL A 2 12.99 -0.05 21.46
CA VAL A 2 12.79 0.47 20.10
C VAL A 2 13.99 1.36 19.77
N SER A 3 14.93 0.85 18.96
CA SER A 3 16.08 1.59 18.46
C SER A 3 16.05 1.64 16.93
N ARG A 4 16.70 2.65 16.37
CA ARG A 4 16.88 2.79 14.91
C ARG A 4 17.50 1.53 14.31
N ASP A 5 18.57 1.03 14.93
CA ASP A 5 19.29 -0.16 14.44
C ASP A 5 18.42 -1.41 14.53
N GLY A 6 17.60 -1.53 15.58
CA GLY A 6 16.62 -2.62 15.67
C GLY A 6 15.55 -2.54 14.58
N ALA A 7 15.12 -1.34 14.17
CA ALA A 7 14.17 -1.16 13.08
C ALA A 7 14.79 -1.54 11.71
N LEU A 8 16.04 -1.12 11.47
CA LEU A 8 16.79 -1.48 10.27
C LEU A 8 17.05 -2.99 10.18
N ALA A 9 17.44 -3.63 11.29
CA ALA A 9 17.69 -5.06 11.34
C ALA A 9 16.43 -5.87 11.01
N ARG A 10 15.26 -5.50 11.56
CA ARG A 10 13.98 -6.15 11.23
C ARG A 10 13.58 -5.97 9.77
N ALA A 11 13.79 -4.77 9.22
CA ALA A 11 13.50 -4.49 7.81
C ALA A 11 14.40 -5.32 6.88
N ALA A 12 15.70 -5.41 7.18
CA ALA A 12 16.65 -6.23 6.43
C ALA A 12 16.29 -7.72 6.52
N GLN A 13 16.02 -8.22 7.73
CA GLN A 13 15.61 -9.61 7.94
C GLN A 13 14.33 -9.95 7.15
N PHE A 14 13.31 -9.11 7.18
CA PHE A 14 12.08 -9.31 6.41
C PHE A 14 12.33 -9.37 4.89
N PHE A 15 13.32 -8.62 4.40
CA PHE A 15 13.74 -8.67 3.02
C PHE A 15 14.51 -9.96 2.70
N ASP A 16 15.50 -10.31 3.51
CA ASP A 16 16.38 -11.46 3.32
C ASP A 16 15.65 -12.80 3.46
N GLU A 17 14.65 -12.88 4.35
CA GLU A 17 13.77 -14.05 4.50
C GLU A 17 12.72 -14.16 3.37
N GLY A 18 12.71 -13.21 2.44
CA GLY A 18 11.83 -13.23 1.27
C GLY A 18 10.40 -12.74 1.55
N GLY A 19 10.12 -12.23 2.76
CA GLY A 19 8.81 -11.66 3.11
C GLY A 19 8.41 -10.51 2.19
N PHE A 20 9.37 -9.63 1.86
CA PHE A 20 9.14 -8.56 0.88
C PHE A 20 8.79 -9.11 -0.50
N LYS A 21 9.51 -10.12 -0.99
CA LYS A 21 9.26 -10.75 -2.28
C LYS A 21 7.88 -11.40 -2.32
N ALA A 22 7.50 -12.16 -1.28
CA ALA A 22 6.20 -12.82 -1.19
C ALA A 22 5.05 -11.81 -1.20
N LEU A 23 5.18 -10.72 -0.43
CA LEU A 23 4.21 -9.63 -0.41
C LEU A 23 4.08 -8.98 -1.80
N LEU A 24 5.21 -8.59 -2.40
CA LEU A 24 5.20 -7.95 -3.72
C LEU A 24 4.63 -8.88 -4.79
N SER A 25 5.01 -10.17 -4.80
CA SER A 25 4.47 -11.17 -5.72
C SER A 25 2.94 -11.29 -5.63
N ARG A 26 2.35 -11.19 -4.43
CA ARG A 26 0.89 -11.14 -4.27
C ARG A 26 0.29 -9.83 -4.79
N LEU A 27 0.93 -8.68 -4.55
CA LEU A 27 0.38 -7.39 -4.95
C LEU A 27 0.40 -7.17 -6.48
N VAL A 28 1.38 -7.75 -7.17
CA VAL A 28 1.48 -7.64 -8.64
C VAL A 28 0.54 -8.57 -9.40
N THR A 29 -0.07 -9.58 -8.76
CA THR A 29 -1.06 -10.44 -9.43
C THR A 29 -2.39 -9.75 -9.67
N PHE A 30 -2.67 -8.66 -8.96
CA PHE A 30 -3.86 -7.85 -9.21
C PHE A 30 -3.69 -7.10 -10.53
N PRO A 31 -4.58 -7.27 -11.52
CA PRO A 31 -4.54 -6.56 -12.80
C PRO A 31 -5.09 -5.13 -12.67
N SER A 32 -4.69 -4.40 -11.63
CA SER A 32 -5.17 -3.05 -11.39
C SER A 32 -4.30 -2.03 -12.12
N THR A 33 -4.64 -1.74 -13.36
CA THR A 33 -4.07 -0.60 -14.08
C THR A 33 -4.84 0.67 -13.67
N SER A 34 -4.17 1.81 -13.61
CA SER A 34 -4.76 3.08 -13.15
C SER A 34 -5.18 4.00 -14.29
N GLN A 35 -4.91 3.61 -15.54
CA GLN A 35 -5.15 4.43 -16.74
C GLN A 35 -6.04 3.75 -17.79
N GLU A 36 -6.39 2.47 -17.62
CA GLU A 36 -7.32 1.82 -18.54
C GLU A 36 -8.77 2.09 -18.12
N PRO A 37 -9.65 2.46 -19.07
CA PRO A 37 -11.08 2.57 -18.81
C PRO A 37 -11.65 1.24 -18.28
N GLY A 38 -12.39 1.26 -17.17
CA GLY A 38 -12.98 0.05 -16.57
C GLY A 38 -12.09 -0.67 -15.54
N ALA A 39 -10.88 -0.18 -15.28
CA ALA A 39 -9.98 -0.77 -14.29
C ALA A 39 -10.29 -0.34 -12.83
N GLU A 40 -11.31 0.49 -12.59
CA GLU A 40 -11.67 1.01 -11.27
C GLU A 40 -12.04 -0.10 -10.29
N ALA A 41 -12.76 -1.12 -10.77
CA ALA A 41 -13.14 -2.28 -9.97
C ALA A 41 -11.91 -3.13 -9.58
N ALA A 42 -10.96 -3.30 -10.49
CA ALA A 42 -9.71 -3.99 -10.21
C ALA A 42 -8.83 -3.21 -9.23
N LEU A 43 -8.80 -1.87 -9.33
CA LEU A 43 -8.10 -1.02 -8.37
C LEU A 43 -8.74 -1.04 -6.99
N ALA A 44 -10.07 -1.00 -6.91
CA ALA A 44 -10.78 -1.14 -5.65
C ALA A 44 -10.44 -2.48 -4.97
N THR A 45 -10.46 -3.58 -5.74
CA THR A 45 -10.08 -4.92 -5.24
C THR A 45 -8.64 -4.96 -4.74
N TYR A 46 -7.70 -4.35 -5.47
CA TYR A 46 -6.31 -4.25 -5.04
C TYR A 46 -6.15 -3.49 -3.71
N LEU A 47 -6.86 -2.38 -3.54
CA LEU A 47 -6.81 -1.59 -2.31
C LEU A 47 -7.44 -2.35 -1.14
N GLU A 48 -8.58 -3.01 -1.36
CA GLU A 48 -9.35 -3.72 -0.33
C GLU A 48 -8.72 -5.07 0.07
N GLU A 49 -8.26 -5.88 -0.89
CA GLU A 49 -7.79 -7.25 -0.62
C GLU A 49 -6.27 -7.38 -0.58
N GLY A 50 -5.56 -6.41 -1.16
CA GLY A 50 -4.10 -6.37 -1.21
C GLY A 50 -3.53 -5.45 -0.14
N ILE A 51 -3.81 -4.15 -0.26
CA ILE A 51 -3.14 -3.11 0.53
C ILE A 51 -3.73 -2.96 1.93
N ARG A 52 -5.06 -2.90 2.08
CA ARG A 52 -5.72 -2.71 3.37
C ARG A 52 -5.26 -3.74 4.41
N PRO A 53 -5.31 -5.07 4.17
CA PRO A 53 -4.98 -6.06 5.21
C PRO A 53 -3.52 -5.97 5.65
N TRP A 54 -2.63 -5.59 4.72
CA TRP A 54 -1.21 -5.40 5.04
C TRP A 54 -0.98 -4.18 5.94
N LEU A 55 -1.62 -3.05 5.63
CA LEU A 55 -1.47 -1.83 6.43
C LEU A 55 -2.18 -1.93 7.79
N GLU A 56 -3.38 -2.54 7.84
CA GLU A 56 -4.09 -2.82 9.09
C GLU A 56 -3.28 -3.75 10.00
N GLY A 57 -2.62 -4.78 9.43
CA GLY A 57 -1.70 -5.64 10.17
C GLY A 57 -0.49 -4.91 10.77
N MET A 58 -0.15 -3.73 10.25
CA MET A 58 0.88 -2.84 10.81
C MET A 58 0.31 -1.79 11.78
N GLY A 59 -1.00 -1.80 12.05
CA GLY A 59 -1.66 -0.86 12.97
C GLY A 59 -1.94 0.52 12.37
N PHE A 60 -2.16 0.61 11.05
CA PHE A 60 -2.66 1.83 10.40
C PHE A 60 -4.18 1.84 10.36
N ASP A 61 -4.77 3.02 10.59
CA ASP A 61 -6.15 3.31 10.29
C ASP A 61 -6.30 3.63 8.81
N ILE A 62 -7.17 2.90 8.11
CA ILE A 62 -7.31 2.97 6.64
C ILE A 62 -8.65 3.57 6.25
N ALA A 63 -8.61 4.52 5.31
CA ALA A 63 -9.78 5.03 4.62
C ALA A 63 -9.57 4.97 3.10
N ILE A 64 -10.57 4.48 2.38
CA ILE A 64 -10.59 4.44 0.91
C ILE A 64 -11.64 5.44 0.44
N HIS A 65 -11.21 6.38 -0.39
CA HIS A 65 -12.02 7.47 -0.91
C HIS A 65 -12.29 7.23 -2.38
N GLY A 66 -13.56 7.20 -2.76
CA GLY A 66 -13.94 7.18 -4.17
C GLY A 66 -13.45 8.45 -4.87
N ASN A 67 -13.07 8.32 -6.15
CA ASN A 67 -12.69 9.49 -6.93
C ASN A 67 -13.94 10.31 -7.26
N PRO A 68 -13.95 11.64 -7.03
CA PRO A 68 -15.08 12.48 -7.44
C PRO A 68 -15.23 12.57 -8.97
N LEU A 69 -14.18 12.26 -9.74
CA LEU A 69 -14.22 12.22 -11.19
C LEU A 69 -14.52 10.81 -11.72
N PRO A 70 -15.56 10.64 -12.57
CA PRO A 70 -15.82 9.38 -13.24
C PRO A 70 -14.63 8.94 -14.10
N GLY A 71 -14.35 7.63 -14.16
CA GLY A 71 -13.24 7.08 -14.93
C GLY A 71 -11.91 7.00 -14.19
N PHE A 72 -11.85 7.49 -12.94
CA PHE A 72 -10.65 7.43 -12.12
C PHE A 72 -10.86 6.51 -10.92
N GLY A 73 -9.83 5.73 -10.60
CA GLY A 73 -9.87 4.80 -9.48
C GLY A 73 -9.80 5.47 -8.09
N PRO A 74 -10.20 4.75 -7.04
CA PRO A 74 -10.19 5.24 -5.66
C PRO A 74 -8.79 5.55 -5.11
N ILE A 75 -8.74 6.37 -4.07
CA ILE A 75 -7.52 6.75 -3.34
C ILE A 75 -7.57 6.15 -1.93
N LEU A 76 -6.49 5.49 -1.51
CA LEU A 76 -6.35 5.00 -0.14
C LEU A 76 -5.48 5.95 0.68
N THR A 77 -5.96 6.31 1.86
CA THR A 77 -5.18 7.00 2.90
C THR A 77 -5.00 6.07 4.09
N ALA A 78 -3.79 6.04 4.64
CA ALA A 78 -3.43 5.24 5.80
C ALA A 78 -2.72 6.12 6.83
N MET A 79 -3.19 6.10 8.07
CA MET A 79 -2.63 6.92 9.15
C MET A 79 -2.27 6.06 10.35
N ARG A 80 -1.08 6.28 10.90
CA ARG A 80 -0.68 5.72 12.20
C ARG A 80 -0.03 6.82 13.02
N ILE A 81 -0.56 7.03 14.22
CA ILE A 81 -0.01 8.00 15.18
C ILE A 81 0.79 7.24 16.23
N GLU A 82 2.12 7.28 16.12
CA GLU A 82 3.00 6.70 17.14
C GLU A 82 3.22 7.66 18.32
N ASP A 83 3.28 8.98 18.05
CA ASP A 83 3.48 10.04 19.04
C ASP A 83 3.08 11.39 18.42
N PRO A 84 2.02 12.07 18.92
CA PRO A 84 1.58 13.37 18.41
C PRO A 84 2.62 14.50 18.50
N ALA A 85 3.64 14.35 19.36
CA ALA A 85 4.68 15.36 19.54
C ALA A 85 5.82 15.23 18.52
N ARG A 86 5.80 14.20 17.67
CA ARG A 86 6.86 13.92 16.69
C ARG A 86 6.54 14.46 15.29
N PRO A 87 7.57 14.68 14.46
CA PRO A 87 7.35 15.02 13.05
C PRO A 87 6.51 13.97 12.33
N THR A 88 5.63 14.43 11.46
CA THR A 88 4.85 13.56 10.58
C THR A 88 5.70 13.08 9.40
N ILE A 89 5.60 11.79 9.07
CA ILE A 89 6.18 11.21 7.85
C ILE A 89 5.03 10.95 6.88
N LEU A 90 5.10 11.53 5.68
CA LEU A 90 4.15 11.29 4.60
C LEU A 90 4.80 10.42 3.52
N LEU A 91 4.18 9.28 3.22
CA LEU A 91 4.55 8.42 2.12
C LEU A 91 3.49 8.57 1.02
N TYR A 92 3.94 8.93 -0.17
CA TYR A 92 3.10 8.98 -1.36
C TYR A 92 3.53 7.90 -2.34
N GLY A 93 2.58 7.09 -2.78
CA GLY A 93 2.77 6.07 -3.79
C GLY A 93 1.68 6.15 -4.84
N TYR A 94 2.06 6.01 -6.10
CA TYR A 94 1.14 5.83 -7.20
C TYR A 94 1.39 4.48 -7.84
N ARG A 95 0.33 3.75 -8.19
CA ARG A 95 0.44 2.53 -8.96
C ARG A 95 0.25 2.88 -10.44
N TYR A 96 1.30 2.68 -11.23
CA TYR A 96 1.21 2.61 -12.68
C TYR A 96 1.71 1.24 -13.13
N SER A 97 0.86 0.48 -13.79
CA SER A 97 1.25 -0.75 -14.45
C SER A 97 0.69 -0.70 -15.86
N ASP A 98 1.55 -0.31 -16.80
CA ASP A 98 1.29 -0.44 -18.23
C ASP A 98 1.52 -1.91 -18.58
N CYS A 99 0.44 -2.70 -18.59
CA CYS A 99 0.49 -4.07 -19.07
C CYS A 99 -0.04 -4.07 -20.50
N ARG A 100 0.79 -3.57 -21.44
CA ARG A 100 0.65 -3.97 -22.83
C ARG A 100 0.96 -5.46 -22.92
N GLN A 101 -0.09 -6.29 -22.88
CA GLN A 101 -0.11 -7.58 -23.55
C GLN A 101 -0.83 -7.43 -24.88
#